data_AF-A0AA47M5G1-F1
#
_entry.id   AF-A0AA47M5G1-F1
#
_cell.length_a   1.000
_cell.length_b   1.000
_cell.length_c   1.000
_cell.angle_alpha   90.00
_cell.angle_beta   90.00
_cell.angle_gamma   90.00
#
_symmetry.space_group_name_H-M   'P 1'
#
loop_
_entity.id
_entity.type
_entity.pdbx_description
1 polymer ?
#
loop_
_entity_poly.entity_id
_entity_poly.type
_entity_poly.pdbx_seq_one_letter_code
_entity_poly.pdbx_strand_id
1 'polypeptide(L)'
;MAVKQDHGGSARIHENLRDEKTQELRGRSVMDRKQELDEALNMIVEDLQPFSIVDDKGFKNFVALLDPTYPLPSRQALKNMVVQKYEEEKTKAKAVMQSVEAVSLTCDMWTSINMEEHLAVT
;
A
#
# COMPACT_ATOMS: atom_id res chain seq x y z
N MET A 1 6.58 -42.03 -47.98
CA MET A 1 7.07 -41.03 -47.02
C MET A 1 5.92 -40.06 -46.76
N ALA A 2 5.19 -40.19 -45.65
CA ALA A 2 4.03 -39.35 -45.34
C ALA A 2 4.22 -38.78 -43.93
N VAL A 3 4.47 -37.47 -43.87
CA VAL A 3 4.65 -36.71 -42.63
C VAL A 3 3.25 -36.50 -42.03
N LYS A 4 2.94 -37.22 -40.95
CA LYS A 4 1.75 -36.92 -40.14
C LYS A 4 2.05 -35.65 -39.33
N GLN A 5 1.37 -34.55 -39.67
CA GLN A 5 1.36 -33.35 -38.83
C GLN A 5 0.38 -33.54 -37.67
N ASP A 6 0.92 -33.46 -36.47
CA ASP A 6 0.23 -33.66 -35.20
C ASP A 6 -0.53 -32.37 -34.82
N HIS A 7 -1.85 -32.37 -34.99
CA HIS A 7 -2.73 -31.20 -34.74
C HIS A 7 -3.29 -31.17 -33.31
N GLY A 8 -2.82 -32.04 -32.39
CA GLY A 8 -3.33 -32.16 -31.02
C GLY A 8 -2.69 -31.24 -29.97
N GLY A 9 -1.67 -30.46 -30.34
CA GLY A 9 -0.87 -29.68 -29.39
C GLY A 9 -1.52 -28.37 -28.92
N SER A 10 -2.16 -27.63 -29.82
CA SER A 10 -2.57 -26.23 -29.56
C SER A 10 -3.77 -26.09 -28.60
N ALA A 11 -4.72 -27.02 -28.61
CA ALA A 11 -5.87 -26.99 -27.71
C ALA A 11 -5.50 -27.28 -26.24
N ARG A 12 -4.51 -28.16 -26.03
CA ARG A 12 -4.09 -28.60 -24.68
C ARG A 12 -3.33 -27.52 -23.91
N ILE A 13 -2.63 -26.62 -24.61
CA ILE A 13 -1.89 -25.51 -23.99
C ILE A 13 -2.84 -24.44 -23.44
N HIS A 14 -3.92 -24.15 -24.17
CA HIS A 14 -4.94 -23.18 -23.73
C HIS A 14 -5.77 -23.67 -22.55
N GLU A 15 -5.99 -24.98 -22.45
CA GLU A 15 -6.72 -25.61 -21.33
C GLU A 15 -5.85 -25.61 -20.06
N ASN A 16 -4.57 -26.00 -20.17
CA ASN A 16 -3.62 -25.92 -19.06
C ASN A 16 -3.40 -24.49 -18.55
N LEU A 17 -3.35 -23.48 -19.44
CA LEU A 17 -3.23 -22.07 -19.03
C LEU A 17 -4.47 -21.57 -18.26
N ARG A 18 -5.66 -22.10 -18.53
CA ARG A 18 -6.87 -21.76 -17.76
C ARG A 18 -6.87 -22.45 -16.41
N ASP A 19 -6.41 -23.68 -16.34
CA ASP A 19 -6.38 -24.45 -15.09
C ASP A 19 -5.30 -23.94 -14.13
N GLU A 20 -4.13 -23.51 -14.62
CA GLU A 20 -3.09 -22.86 -13.81
C GLU A 20 -3.57 -21.51 -13.26
N LYS A 21 -4.19 -20.66 -14.09
CA LYS A 21 -4.78 -19.39 -13.63
C LYS A 21 -5.92 -19.61 -12.63
N THR A 22 -6.71 -20.66 -12.82
CA THR A 22 -7.81 -21.03 -11.92
C THR A 22 -7.30 -21.63 -10.60
N GLN A 23 -6.13 -22.28 -10.60
CA GLN A 23 -5.46 -22.76 -9.39
C GLN A 23 -4.77 -21.63 -8.61
N GLU A 24 -4.13 -20.67 -9.29
CA GLU A 24 -3.57 -19.46 -8.67
C GLU A 24 -4.65 -18.61 -7.96
N LEU A 25 -5.81 -18.44 -8.62
CA LEU A 25 -6.95 -17.73 -8.06
C LEU A 25 -7.61 -18.44 -6.86
N ARG A 26 -7.39 -19.75 -6.69
CA ARG A 26 -7.94 -20.55 -5.58
C ARG A 26 -7.07 -20.53 -4.32
N GLY A 27 -5.85 -19.99 -4.38
CA GLY A 27 -4.90 -19.97 -3.26
C GLY A 27 -4.92 -18.71 -2.38
N ARG A 28 -5.60 -17.63 -2.80
CA ARG A 28 -5.58 -16.36 -2.06
C ARG A 28 -6.52 -16.41 -0.86
N SER A 29 -5.96 -16.38 0.36
CA SER A 29 -6.75 -16.29 1.58
C SER A 29 -7.43 -14.92 1.69
N VAL A 30 -8.60 -14.87 2.34
CA VAL A 30 -9.30 -13.61 2.66
C VAL A 30 -8.41 -12.68 3.50
N MET A 31 -7.56 -13.25 4.35
CA MET A 31 -6.59 -12.47 5.16
C MET A 31 -5.53 -11.81 4.29
N ASP A 32 -5.02 -12.50 3.27
CA ASP A 32 -4.03 -11.95 2.34
C ASP A 32 -4.64 -10.79 1.55
N ARG A 33 -5.90 -10.94 1.12
CA ARG A 33 -6.60 -9.88 0.38
C ARG A 33 -6.82 -8.61 1.21
N LYS A 34 -7.22 -8.76 2.48
CA LYS A 34 -7.37 -7.61 3.37
C LYS A 34 -6.04 -6.89 3.56
N GLN A 35 -4.95 -7.62 3.76
CA GLN A 35 -3.64 -7.03 3.94
C GLN A 35 -3.19 -6.24 2.70
N GLU A 36 -3.36 -6.80 1.49
CA GLU A 36 -3.07 -6.10 0.24
C GLU A 36 -3.85 -4.78 0.11
N LEU A 37 -5.13 -4.77 0.52
CA LEU A 37 -5.96 -3.58 0.48
C LEU A 37 -5.57 -2.57 1.57
N ASP A 38 -5.23 -3.04 2.77
CA ASP A 38 -4.70 -2.21 3.85
C ASP A 38 -3.34 -1.58 3.45
N GLU A 39 -2.52 -2.29 2.66
CA GLU A 39 -1.28 -1.76 2.07
C GLU A 39 -1.56 -0.71 0.98
N ALA A 40 -2.57 -0.93 0.14
CA ALA A 40 -2.97 0.04 -0.90
C ALA A 40 -3.44 1.39 -0.33
N LEU A 41 -3.89 1.44 0.94
CA LEU A 41 -4.17 2.70 1.64
C LEU A 41 -2.93 3.56 1.90
N ASN A 42 -1.72 3.09 1.56
CA ASN A 42 -0.52 3.93 1.49
C ASN A 42 -0.68 5.16 0.60
N MET A 43 -1.60 5.14 -0.38
CA MET A 43 -1.96 6.33 -1.14
C MET A 43 -2.28 7.54 -0.24
N ILE A 44 -2.78 7.31 0.98
CA ILE A 44 -3.12 8.38 1.91
C ILE A 44 -1.86 9.12 2.37
N VAL A 45 -0.75 8.40 2.54
CA VAL A 45 0.54 8.99 2.91
C VAL A 45 1.21 9.59 1.67
N GLU A 46 1.23 8.87 0.56
CA GLU A 46 1.88 9.28 -0.69
C GLU A 46 1.26 10.56 -1.28
N ASP A 47 -0.07 10.65 -1.26
CA ASP A 47 -0.83 11.78 -1.81
C ASP A 47 -1.21 12.83 -0.75
N LEU A 48 -0.62 12.74 0.46
CA LEU A 48 -0.85 13.65 1.59
C LEU A 48 -2.33 13.86 1.92
N GLN A 49 -3.14 12.81 1.81
CA GLN A 49 -4.57 12.87 2.08
C GLN A 49 -4.83 12.96 3.60
N PRO A 50 -5.88 13.69 4.01
CA PRO A 50 -6.26 13.68 5.41
C PRO A 50 -6.75 12.29 5.83
N PHE A 51 -6.44 11.86 7.06
CA PHE A 51 -6.93 10.58 7.58
C PHE A 51 -8.46 10.50 7.62
N SER A 52 -9.17 11.64 7.54
CA SER A 52 -10.63 11.68 7.46
C SER A 52 -11.20 11.15 6.15
N ILE A 53 -10.39 10.94 5.10
CA ILE A 53 -10.86 10.43 3.80
C ILE A 53 -11.62 9.11 3.93
N VAL A 54 -11.24 8.25 4.88
CA VAL A 54 -11.93 6.98 5.13
C VAL A 54 -13.32 7.15 5.73
N ASP A 55 -13.67 8.35 6.19
CA ASP A 55 -15.02 8.67 6.66
C ASP A 55 -15.92 9.24 5.56
N ASP A 56 -15.33 9.71 4.46
CA ASP A 56 -16.03 10.37 3.37
C ASP A 56 -16.95 9.40 2.63
N LYS A 57 -18.19 9.83 2.42
CA LYS A 57 -19.22 9.01 1.75
C LYS A 57 -18.80 8.61 0.33
N GLY A 58 -18.18 9.52 -0.41
CA GLY A 58 -17.71 9.25 -1.78
C GLY A 58 -16.64 8.16 -1.81
N PHE A 59 -15.65 8.26 -0.92
CA PHE A 59 -14.56 7.28 -0.83
C PHE A 59 -15.07 5.91 -0.36
N LYS A 60 -15.92 5.86 0.67
CA LYS A 60 -16.58 4.62 1.11
C LYS A 60 -17.35 3.93 -0.02
N ASN A 61 -18.11 4.70 -0.79
CA ASN A 61 -18.88 4.16 -1.92
C ASN A 61 -17.94 3.64 -3.02
N PHE A 62 -16.87 4.36 -3.32
CA PHE A 62 -15.87 3.94 -4.30
C PHE A 62 -15.19 2.63 -3.89
N VAL A 63 -14.72 2.54 -2.65
CA VAL A 63 -14.08 1.32 -2.12
C VAL A 63 -15.07 0.15 -2.10
N ALA A 64 -16.32 0.37 -1.67
CA ALA A 64 -17.34 -0.67 -1.65
C ALA A 64 -17.72 -1.17 -3.06
N LEU A 65 -17.63 -0.30 -4.08
CA LEU A 65 -17.84 -0.69 -5.47
C LEU A 65 -16.69 -1.56 -6.00
N LEU A 66 -15.46 -1.28 -5.58
CA LEU A 66 -14.28 -2.06 -5.94
C LEU A 66 -14.21 -3.40 -5.23
N ASP A 67 -14.47 -3.42 -3.92
CA ASP A 67 -14.50 -4.63 -3.10
C ASP A 67 -15.54 -4.48 -1.97
N PRO A 68 -16.75 -5.04 -2.14
CA PRO A 68 -17.80 -4.99 -1.13
C PRO A 68 -17.46 -5.74 0.16
N THR A 69 -16.47 -6.65 0.13
CA THR A 69 -16.12 -7.50 1.27
C THR A 69 -15.04 -6.88 2.15
N TYR A 70 -14.41 -5.80 1.69
CA TYR A 70 -13.34 -5.14 2.40
C TYR A 70 -13.86 -4.19 3.49
N PRO A 71 -13.58 -4.47 4.77
CA PRO A 71 -13.91 -3.55 5.84
C PRO A 71 -12.87 -2.43 5.88
N LEU A 72 -13.23 -1.28 5.29
CA LEU A 72 -12.39 -0.08 5.32
C LEU A 72 -12.03 0.26 6.79
N PRO A 73 -10.74 0.47 7.11
CA PRO A 73 -10.32 0.78 8.47
C PRO A 73 -10.90 2.12 8.91
N SER A 74 -11.16 2.23 10.21
CA SER A 74 -11.53 3.51 10.82
C SER A 74 -10.35 4.49 10.76
N ARG A 75 -10.65 5.79 10.86
CA ARG A 75 -9.63 6.85 10.96
C ARG A 75 -8.56 6.54 12.02
N GLN A 76 -8.96 5.99 13.18
CA GLN A 76 -8.03 5.65 14.24
C GLN A 76 -7.15 4.45 13.88
N ALA A 77 -7.74 3.41 13.26
CA ALA A 77 -6.98 2.25 12.80
C ALA A 77 -5.96 2.67 11.73
N LEU A 78 -6.38 3.48 10.76
CA LEU A 78 -5.50 4.04 9.74
C LEU A 78 -4.35 4.85 10.34
N LYS A 79 -4.65 5.73 11.31
CA LYS A 79 -3.60 6.49 12.02
C LYS A 79 -2.59 5.57 12.69
N ASN A 80 -3.04 4.51 13.36
CA ASN A 80 -2.16 3.54 14.01
C ASN A 80 -1.27 2.81 12.99
N MET A 81 -1.84 2.41 11.83
CA MET A 81 -1.07 1.80 10.74
C MET A 81 0.02 2.73 10.21
N VAL A 82 -0.29 4.02 10.00
CA VAL A 82 0.69 5.01 9.55
C VAL A 82 1.79 5.24 10.60
N VAL A 83 1.42 5.34 11.89
CA VAL A 83 2.38 5.49 12.98
C VAL A 83 3.32 4.27 13.07
N GLN A 84 2.80 3.07 12.89
CA GLN A 84 3.64 1.87 12.85
C GLN A 84 4.66 1.92 11.71
N LYS A 85 4.20 2.24 10.49
CA LYS A 85 5.10 2.41 9.33
C LYS A 85 6.14 3.51 9.56
N TYR A 86 5.75 4.62 10.17
CA TYR A 86 6.67 5.69 10.54
C TYR A 86 7.77 5.21 11.51
N GLU A 87 7.44 4.46 12.56
CA GLU A 87 8.45 3.96 13.50
C GLU A 87 9.40 2.94 12.85
N GLU A 88 8.90 2.12 11.91
CA GLU A 88 9.72 1.23 11.10
C GLU A 88 10.70 2.03 10.21
N GLU A 89 10.23 3.01 9.44
CA GLU A 89 11.07 3.84 8.57
C GLU A 89 12.05 4.71 9.36
N LYS A 90 11.62 5.27 10.48
CA LYS A 90 12.49 6.02 11.41
C LYS A 90 13.61 5.15 11.96
N THR A 91 13.33 3.88 12.27
CA THR A 91 14.36 2.93 12.72
C THR A 91 15.39 2.69 11.63
N LYS A 92 14.94 2.51 10.38
CA LYS A 92 15.84 2.40 9.21
C LYS A 92 16.68 3.66 9.02
N ALA A 93 16.05 4.84 9.06
CA ALA A 93 16.74 6.12 8.93
C ALA A 93 17.79 6.33 10.02
N LYS A 94 17.49 5.97 11.28
CA LYS A 94 18.46 5.98 12.38
C LYS A 94 19.64 5.05 12.14
N ALA A 95 19.40 3.85 11.61
CA ALA A 95 20.48 2.92 11.29
C ALA A 95 21.42 3.49 10.22
N VAL A 96 20.88 4.16 9.20
CA VAL A 96 21.67 4.89 8.19
C VAL A 96 22.44 6.05 8.82
N MET A 97 21.80 6.83 9.71
CA MET A 97 22.46 7.94 10.41
C MET A 97 23.61 7.49 11.32
N GLN A 98 23.59 6.26 11.82
CA GLN A 98 24.68 5.73 12.65
C GLN A 98 25.95 5.39 11.83
N SER A 99 25.84 5.23 10.52
CA SER A 99 26.97 4.87 9.65
C SER A 99 27.61 6.06 8.94
N VAL A 100 27.04 7.26 9.04
CA VAL A 100 27.60 8.46 8.40
C VAL A 100 28.64 9.14 9.30
N GLU A 101 29.70 9.69 8.69
CA GLU A 101 30.79 10.37 9.39
C GLU A 101 30.40 11.78 9.88
N ALA A 102 29.56 12.47 9.11
CA ALA A 102 29.12 13.82 9.40
C ALA A 102 27.69 14.06 8.88
N VAL A 103 27.00 15.00 9.51
CA VAL A 103 25.69 15.50 9.09
C VAL A 103 25.71 17.03 9.07
N SER A 104 24.93 17.63 8.18
CA SER A 104 24.61 19.06 8.21
C SER A 104 23.16 19.18 8.65
N LEU A 105 22.90 20.09 9.58
CA LEU A 105 21.55 20.40 10.06
C LEU A 105 21.20 21.81 9.64
N THR A 106 20.01 21.97 9.08
CA THR A 106 19.39 23.26 8.82
C THR A 106 18.24 23.45 9.79
N CYS A 107 18.07 24.68 10.28
CA CYS A 107 16.92 25.03 11.10
C CYS A 107 16.21 26.25 10.54
N ASP A 108 14.89 26.22 10.58
CA ASP A 108 14.02 27.33 10.21
C ASP A 108 13.07 27.61 11.37
N MET A 109 12.92 28.88 11.71
CA MET A 109 12.12 29.33 12.85
C MET A 109 11.15 30.41 12.41
N TRP A 110 9.87 30.21 12.70
CA TRP A 110 8.82 31.15 12.34
C TRP A 110 7.75 31.24 13.43
N THR A 111 7.06 32.37 13.48
CA THR A 111 5.87 32.55 14.30
C THR A 111 4.64 32.44 13.42
N SER A 112 3.68 31.59 13.79
CA SER A 112 2.44 31.43 13.06
C SER A 112 1.52 32.65 13.21
N ILE A 113 0.50 32.74 12.37
CA ILE A 113 -0.57 33.75 12.49
C ILE A 113 -1.33 33.66 13.82
N ASN A 114 -1.25 32.51 14.51
CA ASN A 114 -1.86 32.27 15.82
C ASN A 114 -0.90 32.62 16.97
N MET A 115 0.24 33.28 16.68
CA MET A 115 1.31 33.59 17.62
C MET A 115 1.97 32.35 18.26
N GLU A 116 1.96 31.23 17.55
CA GLU A 116 2.68 30.03 17.97
C GLU A 116 4.10 30.02 17.38
N GLU A 117 5.09 29.74 18.20
CA GLU A 117 6.49 29.64 17.77
C GLU A 117 6.78 28.22 17.26
N HIS A 118 7.37 28.12 16.08
CA HIS A 118 7.74 26.85 15.46
C HIS A 118 9.22 26.82 15.09
N LEU A 119 9.82 25.64 15.23
CA LEU A 119 11.18 25.33 14.81
C LEU A 119 11.15 24.06 13.96
N ALA A 120 11.53 24.16 12.70
CA ALA A 120 11.84 23.00 11.87
C ALA A 120 13.34 22.71 11.93
N VAL A 121 13.68 21.42 11.95
CA VAL A 121 15.06 20.92 11.83
C VAL A 121 15.05 19.89 10.71
N THR A 122 15.97 20.02 9.76
CA THR A 122 16.20 19.06 8.66
C THR A 122 17.67 18.70 8.60
#